data_AF-A0A4P6JXC1-F1
#
_entry.id   AF-A0A4P6JXC1-F1
#
_cell.length_a   1.000
_cell.length_b   1.000
_cell.length_c   1.000
_cell.angle_alpha   90.00
_cell.angle_beta   90.00
_cell.angle_gamma   90.00
#
_symmetry.space_group_name_H-M   'P 1'
#
loop_
_entity.id
_entity.type
_entity.pdbx_description
1 polymer ?
#
loop_
_entity_poly.entity_id
_entity_poly.type
_entity_poly.pdbx_seq_one_letter_code
_entity_poly.pdbx_strand_id
1 'polypeptide(L)' 'MDKLTRAYYEATFKAAYLEKGGNAFQDFFSEIMEKCHPSDFQRVRPWGRMGDRKNDGYLRIFERSSEEVVV' A
#
# COMPACT_ATOMS: atom_id res chain seq x y z
N MET A 1 7.56 -14.96 14.06
CA MET A 1 7.47 -15.52 12.70
C MET A 1 8.63 -16.49 12.51
N ASP A 2 8.35 -17.76 12.20
CA ASP A 2 9.40 -18.76 11.99
C ASP A 2 10.08 -18.60 10.60
N LYS A 3 11.20 -19.30 10.40
CA LYS A 3 12.02 -19.22 9.18
C LYS A 3 11.29 -19.72 7.93
N LEU A 4 10.46 -20.77 8.06
CA LEU A 4 9.73 -21.34 6.93
C LEU A 4 8.66 -20.37 6.45
N THR A 5 7.88 -19.84 7.38
CA THR A 5 6.84 -18.85 7.08
C THR A 5 7.47 -17.62 6.42
N ARG A 6 8.65 -17.16 6.87
CA ARG A 6 9.35 -16.02 6.27
C ARG A 6 9.77 -16.31 4.82
N ALA A 7 10.42 -17.45 4.60
CA ALA A 7 10.84 -17.87 3.27
C ALA A 7 9.64 -18.02 2.31
N TYR A 8 8.52 -18.52 2.82
CA TYR A 8 7.27 -18.61 2.06
C TYR A 8 6.73 -17.23 1.65
N TYR A 9 6.70 -16.25 2.55
CA TYR A 9 6.28 -14.88 2.20
C TYR A 9 7.25 -14.20 1.23
N GLU A 10 8.56 -14.37 1.40
CA GLU A 10 9.54 -13.82 0.46
C GLU A 10 9.38 -14.41 -0.95
N ALA A 11 9.18 -15.73 -1.05
CA ALA A 11 8.96 -16.41 -2.32
C ALA A 11 7.65 -15.98 -3.00
N THR A 12 6.55 -15.94 -2.25
CA THR A 12 5.23 -15.55 -2.78
C THR A 12 5.19 -14.07 -3.17
N PHE A 13 5.82 -13.18 -2.39
CA PHE A 13 5.98 -11.78 -2.75
C PHE A 13 6.77 -11.62 -4.05
N LYS A 14 7.90 -12.32 -4.17
CA LYS A 14 8.74 -12.27 -5.38
C LYS A 14 7.98 -12.73 -6.63
N ALA A 15 7.23 -13.82 -6.53
CA ALA A 15 6.37 -14.29 -7.62
C ALA A 15 5.33 -13.22 -8.00
N ALA A 16 4.57 -12.71 -7.02
CA ALA A 16 3.57 -11.67 -7.25
C ALA A 16 4.16 -10.39 -7.87
N TYR A 17 5.35 -9.98 -7.44
CA TYR A 17 6.04 -8.80 -7.96
C TYR A 17 6.48 -8.97 -9.42
N LEU A 18 6.93 -10.16 -9.81
CA LEU A 18 7.40 -10.43 -11.18
C LEU A 18 6.26 -10.73 -12.16
N GLU A 19 5.19 -11.36 -11.69
CA GLU A 19 4.11 -11.87 -12.54
C GLU A 19 2.96 -10.87 -12.71
N LYS A 20 2.67 -10.04 -11.70
CA LYS A 20 1.58 -9.05 -11.80
C LYS A 20 2.03 -7.85 -12.62
N GLY A 21 1.28 -7.56 -13.69
CA GLY A 21 1.48 -6.37 -14.52
C GLY A 21 0.21 -5.52 -14.64
N GLY A 22 0.36 -4.28 -15.10
CA GLY A 22 -0.76 -3.36 -15.33
C GLY A 22 -1.65 -3.17 -14.10
N ASN A 23 -2.97 -3.25 -14.29
CA ASN A 23 -3.96 -3.06 -13.22
C ASN A 23 -3.76 -4.05 -12.05
N ALA A 24 -3.37 -5.30 -12.33
CA ALA A 24 -3.15 -6.30 -11.28
C ALA A 24 -1.98 -5.92 -10.35
N PHE A 25 -0.96 -5.24 -10.89
CA PHE A 25 0.14 -4.72 -10.08
C PHE A 25 -0.29 -3.52 -9.24
N GLN A 26 -1.11 -2.62 -9.82
CA GLN A 26 -1.67 -1.47 -9.10
C GLN A 26 -2.55 -1.90 -7.91
N ASP A 27 -3.40 -2.92 -8.12
CA ASP A 27 -4.19 -3.55 -7.06
C ASP A 27 -3.29 -4.11 -5.96
N PHE A 28 -2.25 -4.87 -6.34
CA PHE A 28 -1.31 -5.48 -5.41
C PHE A 28 -0.55 -4.46 -4.57
N PHE A 29 -0.05 -3.39 -5.19
CA PHE A 29 0.60 -2.30 -4.47
C PHE A 29 -0.35 -1.65 -3.46
N SER A 30 -1.57 -1.35 -3.89
CA SER A 30 -2.57 -0.71 -3.03
C SER A 30 -2.93 -1.59 -1.82
N GLU A 31 -3.09 -2.90 -2.01
CA GLU A 31 -3.35 -3.84 -0.92
C GLU A 31 -2.20 -3.88 0.11
N ILE A 32 -0.95 -3.77 -0.34
CA ILE A 32 0.21 -3.69 0.56
C ILE A 32 0.14 -2.39 1.36
N MET A 33 -0.09 -1.26 0.69
CA MET A 33 -0.16 0.05 1.34
C MET A 33 -1.31 0.14 2.35
N GLU A 34 -2.48 -0.40 2.04
CA GLU A 34 -3.62 -0.49 2.96
C GLU A 34 -3.29 -1.33 4.21
N LYS A 35 -2.50 -2.41 4.06
CA LYS A 35 -2.04 -3.22 5.20
C LYS A 35 -0.97 -2.52 6.04
N CYS A 36 -0.04 -1.82 5.39
CA CYS A 36 1.05 -1.10 6.06
C CYS A 36 0.58 0.19 6.74
N HIS A 37 -0.46 0.84 6.20
CA HIS A 37 -0.94 2.16 6.63
C HIS A 37 -2.48 2.19 6.71
N PRO A 38 -3.11 1.37 7.57
CA PRO A 38 -4.56 1.14 7.56
C PRO A 38 -5.40 2.41 7.81
N SER A 39 -4.84 3.42 8.48
CA SER A 39 -5.52 4.68 8.80
C SER A 39 -5.03 5.87 7.98
N ASP A 40 -3.96 5.73 7.20
CA ASP A 40 -3.29 6.87 6.57
C ASP A 40 -3.25 6.75 5.06
N PHE A 41 -3.21 5.55 4.50
CA PHE A 41 -3.22 5.37 3.06
C PHE A 41 -4.62 5.55 2.48
N GLN A 42 -4.74 6.49 1.55
CA GLN A 42 -5.91 6.67 0.72
C GLN A 42 -5.61 6.17 -0.68
N ARG A 43 -6.20 5.03 -1.03
CA ARG A 43 -6.19 4.51 -2.39
C ARG A 43 -6.92 5.46 -3.34
N VAL A 44 -6.33 5.71 -4.50
CA VAL A 44 -6.94 6.46 -5.61
C VAL A 44 -7.39 5.46 -6.67
N ARG A 45 -8.57 5.70 -7.24
CA ARG A 45 -9.09 4.92 -8.37
C ARG A 45 -9.24 5.83 -9.58
N PRO A 46 -9.01 5.32 -10.80
CA PRO A 46 -9.11 6.12 -12.01
C PRO A 46 -10.52 6.67 -12.17
N TRP A 47 -10.62 7.97 -12.44
CA TRP A 47 -11.90 8.61 -12.71
C TRP A 47 -12.09 8.83 -14.21
N GLY A 48 -13.04 8.09 -14.79
CA GLY A 48 -13.34 8.17 -16.22
C GLY A 48 -12.23 7.60 -17.13
N ARG A 49 -12.34 7.91 -18.43
CA ARG A 49 -11.46 7.33 -19.47
C ARG A 49 -10.02 7.85 -19.44
N MET A 50 -9.76 8.99 -18.78
CA MET A 50 -8.46 9.63 -18.77
C MET A 50 -7.48 8.96 -17.79
N GLY A 51 -8.00 8.16 -16.85
CA GLY A 51 -7.21 7.55 -15.79
C GLY A 51 -6.71 8.57 -14.76
N ASP A 52 -5.96 8.08 -13.78
CA ASP A 52 -5.37 8.84 -12.67
C ASP A 52 -3.88 9.16 -12.87
N ARG A 53 -3.37 8.99 -14.10
CA ARG A 53 -1.95 9.17 -14.46
C ARG A 53 -0.98 8.34 -13.60
N LYS A 54 -1.38 7.12 -13.21
CA LYS A 54 -0.62 6.20 -12.35
C LYS A 54 -0.55 6.65 -10.87
N ASN A 55 -1.55 7.39 -10.42
CA ASN A 55 -1.68 7.70 -9.00
C ASN A 55 -2.42 6.57 -8.28
N ASP A 56 -1.68 5.65 -7.66
CA ASP A 56 -2.27 4.51 -6.92
C ASP A 56 -2.82 4.92 -5.54
N GLY A 57 -2.36 6.04 -4.99
CA GLY A 57 -2.78 6.55 -3.67
C GLY A 57 -1.76 7.42 -2.98
N TYR A 58 -2.13 7.97 -1.82
CA TYR A 58 -1.27 8.84 -1.02
C TYR A 58 -1.46 8.59 0.49
N LEU A 59 -0.43 8.94 1.27
CA LEU A 59 -0.54 8.97 2.73
C LEU A 59 -1.10 10.31 3.19
N ARG A 60 -2.12 10.27 4.04
CA ARG A 60 -2.60 11.44 4.76
C ARG A 60 -1.55 11.81 5.82
N ILE A 61 -1.01 13.02 5.71
CA ILE A 61 -0.29 13.64 6.81
C ILE A 61 -1.32 14.20 7.79
N PHE A 62 -1.53 13.54 8.92
CA PHE A 62 -2.21 14.20 10.04
C PHE A 62 -1.18 15.09 10.74
N GLU A 63 -1.41 16.39 10.74
CA GLU A 63 -0.80 17.28 11.71
C GLU A 63 -1.29 16.79 13.08
N ARG A 64 -0.44 16.05 13.81
CA ARG A 64 -0.79 15.68 15.18
C ARG A 64 -0.93 17.00 15.93
N SER A 65 -2.13 17.32 16.41
CA SER A 65 -2.31 18.35 17.42
C SER A 65 -1.24 18.12 18.49
N SER A 66 -0.45 19.15 18.75
CA SER A 66 0.62 19.13 19.75
C SER A 66 0.02 19.22 21.14
N GLU A 67 -0.73 18.21 21.57
CA GLU A 67 -1.37 18.18 22.88
C GLU A 67 -1.27 16.77 23.47
N GLU A 68 -0.06 16.41 23.90
CA GLU A 68 0.19 15.62 25.11
C GLU A 68 1.71 15.67 25.40
N VAL A 69 2.17 16.86 25.77
CA VAL A 69 3.29 17.01 26.71
C VAL A 69 2.70 17.75 27.90
N VAL A 70 2.03 17.00 28.78
CA VAL A 70 1.74 17.46 30.13
C VAL A 70 2.84 16.88 31.02
N VAL A 71 3.54 17.81 31.65
CA VAL A 71 4.68 17.67 32.58
C VAL A 71 4.37 16.76 33.76
#